data_AF-A0A7W7XDV0-F1
#
_entry.id   AF-A0A7W7XDV0-F1
#
_cell.length_a   1.000
_cell.length_b   1.000
_cell.length_c   1.000
_cell.angle_alpha   90.00
_cell.angle_beta   90.00
_cell.angle_gamma   90.00
#
_symmetry.space_group_name_H-M   'P 1'
#
loop_
_entity.id
_entity.type
_entity.pdbx_description
1 polymer ?
#
loop_
_entity_poly.entity_id
_entity_poly.type
_entity_poly.pdbx_seq_one_letter_code
_entity_poly.pdbx_strand_id
1 'polypeptide(L)'
;MGESSGISRRSLLKAVPLAGLAAAPGGILAGQPAAAATAPFPQPAESAARPVPGFASPVVEETLDVRFTDVSVPGHGRITTRTYNGTIPGPTLRVRGGQTLRLTHVNGLPPNPPHTGGHNTPHHPNSFNLHTHGMHVSPSGCADNVLREFAPRTADEVAAGAAEPRYLSTVHVPADHPAGTYWYHPHLHGAIAEQIVGGMAGVIVVEGDVDEVPEIRAAADLVVCVNELKVKDGKVPAFTSGGWVTGVPSVFTVNGTVNPTLRLRPGEV
;
A
#
# COMPACT_ATOMS: atom_id res chain seq x y z
N MET A 1 -42.85 27.80 -44.22
CA MET A 1 -43.28 29.00 -44.97
C MET A 1 -43.07 30.20 -44.06
N GLY A 2 -42.31 31.24 -44.40
CA GLY A 2 -41.53 31.47 -45.64
C GLY A 2 -40.03 31.16 -45.53
N GLU A 3 -39.26 31.55 -46.55
CA GLU A 3 -37.87 31.17 -46.82
C GLU A 3 -36.90 32.38 -46.80
N SER A 4 -35.59 32.10 -46.67
CA SER A 4 -34.36 32.70 -47.28
C SER A 4 -34.33 34.19 -47.76
N SER A 5 -33.24 34.97 -47.86
CA SER A 5 -31.76 34.81 -47.86
C SER A 5 -31.13 36.14 -47.36
N GLY A 6 -29.81 36.44 -47.27
CA GLY A 6 -28.52 35.77 -47.58
C GLY A 6 -27.38 36.57 -46.88
N ILE A 7 -26.16 36.06 -46.64
CA ILE A 7 -25.00 35.90 -47.55
C ILE A 7 -24.62 37.19 -48.34
N SER A 8 -23.36 37.69 -48.42
CA SER A 8 -22.14 37.68 -47.57
C SER A 8 -21.03 38.57 -48.23
N ARG A 9 -19.86 38.71 -47.56
CA ARG A 9 -18.48 38.88 -48.13
C ARG A 9 -18.05 40.20 -48.83
N ARG A 10 -16.85 40.66 -48.40
CA ARG A 10 -15.75 41.32 -49.18
C ARG A 10 -16.03 42.76 -49.69
N SER A 11 -15.06 43.67 -49.82
CA SER A 11 -13.59 43.65 -49.60
C SER A 11 -12.99 45.09 -49.63
N LEU A 12 -11.69 45.21 -49.28
CA LEU A 12 -10.75 46.32 -49.63
C LEU A 12 -10.97 47.70 -48.95
N LEU A 13 -10.00 48.64 -48.92
CA LEU A 13 -8.53 48.65 -48.60
C LEU A 13 -8.01 50.12 -48.77
N LYS A 14 -6.87 50.46 -48.15
CA LYS A 14 -6.13 51.75 -48.20
C LYS A 14 -6.67 52.85 -47.26
N ALA A 15 -5.85 53.74 -46.67
CA ALA A 15 -4.43 54.04 -46.88
C ALA A 15 -3.66 54.38 -45.58
N VAL A 16 -2.34 54.54 -45.67
CA VAL A 16 -1.40 54.97 -44.60
C VAL A 16 -0.98 56.43 -44.87
N PRO A 17 -0.59 57.23 -43.86
CA PRO A 17 0.85 57.51 -43.68
C PRO A 17 1.35 57.57 -42.21
N LEU A 18 2.67 57.66 -42.10
CA LEU A 18 3.57 57.61 -40.93
C LEU A 18 3.23 58.55 -39.75
N ALA A 19 3.57 58.15 -38.51
CA ALA A 19 4.85 58.54 -37.86
C ALA A 19 4.97 58.11 -36.38
N GLY A 20 6.20 57.79 -35.93
CA GLY A 20 6.71 58.24 -34.62
C GLY A 20 6.81 57.25 -33.45
N LEU A 21 8.07 56.99 -33.06
CA LEU A 21 8.58 56.61 -31.72
C LEU A 21 8.32 55.18 -31.18
N ALA A 22 9.27 54.77 -30.35
CA ALA A 22 9.45 53.40 -29.89
C ALA A 22 8.97 53.19 -28.45
N ALA A 23 8.36 52.03 -28.21
CA ALA A 23 8.42 51.31 -26.95
C ALA A 23 8.26 49.81 -27.29
N ALA A 24 9.11 48.95 -26.72
CA ALA A 24 8.94 47.52 -26.86
C ALA A 24 8.08 47.00 -25.70
N PRO A 25 6.81 46.57 -25.92
CA PRO A 25 6.13 45.74 -24.96
C PRO A 25 6.74 44.33 -25.09
N GLY A 26 7.43 43.87 -24.05
CA GLY A 26 7.88 42.49 -23.97
C GLY A 26 6.67 41.57 -24.13
N GLY A 27 6.67 40.76 -25.20
CA GLY A 27 5.58 39.84 -25.47
C GLY A 27 5.50 38.82 -24.34
N ILE A 28 4.50 38.96 -23.47
CA ILE A 28 4.10 37.89 -22.56
C ILE A 28 3.50 36.81 -23.46
N LEU A 29 4.36 35.91 -23.93
CA LEU A 29 3.94 34.58 -24.33
C LEU A 29 3.34 33.95 -23.09
N ALA A 30 2.02 34.05 -22.97
CA ALA A 30 1.24 33.30 -22.00
C ALA A 30 1.41 31.83 -22.37
N GLY A 31 2.47 31.22 -21.84
CA GLY A 31 2.64 29.78 -21.87
C GLY A 31 1.37 29.18 -21.30
N GLN A 32 0.68 28.35 -22.09
CA GLN A 32 -0.42 27.57 -21.56
C GLN A 32 0.12 26.86 -20.32
N PRO A 33 -0.57 26.91 -19.17
CA PRO A 33 -0.14 26.14 -18.01
C PRO A 33 -0.06 24.70 -18.48
N ALA A 34 1.15 24.14 -18.49
CA ALA A 34 1.35 22.74 -18.82
C ALA A 34 0.40 21.96 -17.91
N ALA A 35 -0.54 21.23 -18.51
CA ALA A 35 -1.55 20.50 -17.75
C ALA A 35 -0.78 19.60 -16.78
N ALA A 36 -0.91 19.89 -15.48
CA ALA A 36 -0.14 19.20 -14.47
C ALA A 36 -0.38 17.70 -14.65
N ALA A 37 0.69 16.97 -14.99
CA ALA A 37 0.58 15.56 -15.31
C ALA A 37 -0.08 14.86 -14.13
N THR A 38 -1.30 14.34 -14.31
CA THR A 38 -1.98 13.66 -13.21
C THR A 38 -1.10 12.51 -12.75
N ALA A 39 -0.86 12.45 -11.44
CA ALA A 39 -0.09 11.37 -10.84
C ALA A 39 -0.65 10.02 -11.31
N PRO A 40 0.23 9.02 -11.55
CA PRO A 40 -0.22 7.67 -11.88
C PRO A 40 -1.07 7.09 -10.74
N PHE A 41 -1.90 6.11 -11.06
CA PHE A 41 -2.63 5.37 -10.03
C PHE A 41 -1.61 4.74 -9.06
N PRO A 42 -1.76 4.92 -7.73
CA PRO A 42 -0.80 4.42 -6.76
C PRO A 42 -0.72 2.90 -6.83
N GLN A 43 0.49 2.36 -6.77
CA GLN A 43 0.76 0.93 -6.64
C GLN A 43 1.72 0.70 -5.47
N PRO A 44 1.54 -0.37 -4.68
CA PRO A 44 2.54 -0.78 -3.70
C PRO A 44 3.85 -1.19 -4.38
N ALA A 45 4.95 -1.20 -3.62
CA ALA A 45 6.16 -1.87 -4.08
C ALA A 45 5.90 -3.38 -4.24
N GLU A 46 6.54 -4.02 -5.20
CA GLU A 46 6.35 -5.46 -5.45
C GLU A 46 7.66 -6.25 -5.28
N SER A 47 7.54 -7.43 -4.70
CA SER A 47 8.64 -8.39 -4.54
C SER A 47 8.27 -9.71 -5.20
N ALA A 48 9.03 -10.06 -6.25
CA ALA A 48 8.81 -11.23 -7.09
C ALA A 48 9.90 -12.29 -6.89
N ALA A 49 9.62 -13.52 -7.31
CA ALA A 49 10.50 -14.66 -7.04
C ALA A 49 11.79 -14.63 -7.89
N ARG A 50 12.92 -14.96 -7.26
CA ARG A 50 14.24 -15.03 -7.91
C ARG A 50 14.94 -16.36 -7.61
N PRO A 51 15.86 -16.85 -8.47
CA PRO A 51 16.71 -17.99 -8.12
C PRO A 51 17.56 -17.67 -6.88
N VAL A 52 17.57 -18.57 -5.90
CA VAL A 52 18.37 -18.45 -4.67
C VAL A 52 19.20 -19.74 -4.47
N PRO A 53 20.51 -19.67 -4.24
CA PRO A 53 21.34 -20.85 -3.99
C PRO A 53 20.80 -21.71 -2.85
N GLY A 54 20.70 -23.02 -3.08
CA GLY A 54 20.17 -23.99 -2.12
C GLY A 54 18.65 -24.22 -2.20
N PHE A 55 17.92 -23.47 -3.04
CA PHE A 55 16.51 -23.74 -3.34
C PHE A 55 16.34 -24.34 -4.73
N ALA A 56 15.46 -25.34 -4.86
CA ALA A 56 15.17 -26.00 -6.14
C ALA A 56 14.26 -25.17 -7.06
N SER A 57 13.54 -24.20 -6.51
CA SER A 57 12.60 -23.32 -7.20
C SER A 57 12.88 -21.86 -6.80
N PRO A 58 12.48 -20.86 -7.62
CA PRO A 58 12.59 -19.45 -7.24
C PRO A 58 11.90 -19.12 -5.91
N VAL A 59 12.48 -18.17 -5.18
CA VAL A 59 12.05 -17.74 -3.85
C VAL A 59 11.77 -16.23 -3.89
N VAL A 60 10.66 -15.81 -3.30
CA VAL A 60 10.48 -14.39 -2.93
C VAL A 60 11.16 -14.18 -1.60
N GLU A 61 12.19 -13.34 -1.58
CA GLU A 61 12.84 -12.92 -0.34
C GLU A 61 12.51 -11.45 -0.07
N GLU A 62 11.83 -11.19 1.05
CA GLU A 62 11.43 -9.84 1.45
C GLU A 62 11.79 -9.57 2.91
N THR A 63 12.13 -8.32 3.25
CA THR A 63 12.31 -7.90 4.65
C THR A 63 11.13 -7.03 5.04
N LEU A 64 10.23 -7.58 5.85
CA LEU A 64 9.10 -6.86 6.41
C LEU A 64 9.54 -6.11 7.66
N ASP A 65 9.95 -4.86 7.45
CA ASP A 65 10.40 -3.93 8.49
C ASP A 65 9.20 -3.25 9.15
N VAL A 66 8.89 -3.65 10.39
CA VAL A 66 7.74 -3.16 11.15
C VAL A 66 8.18 -2.12 12.16
N ARG A 67 7.72 -0.89 11.95
CA ARG A 67 8.01 0.28 12.79
C ARG A 67 6.83 1.26 12.77
N PHE A 68 6.85 2.22 13.70
CA PHE A 68 5.99 3.40 13.59
C PHE A 68 6.56 4.34 12.51
N THR A 69 5.72 4.74 11.58
CA THR A 69 6.05 5.63 10.47
C THR A 69 5.02 6.74 10.34
N ASP A 70 5.50 7.95 10.03
CA ASP A 70 4.65 9.08 9.65
C ASP A 70 4.28 9.00 8.16
N VAL A 71 3.09 8.49 7.87
CA VAL A 71 2.54 8.38 6.52
C VAL A 71 1.71 9.63 6.21
N SER A 72 1.89 10.24 5.04
CA SER A 72 1.05 11.36 4.60
C SER A 72 -0.18 10.83 3.87
N VAL A 73 -1.37 10.98 4.45
CA VAL A 73 -2.65 10.61 3.83
C VAL A 73 -3.30 11.87 3.25
N PRO A 74 -3.48 11.98 1.91
CA PRO A 74 -4.10 13.13 1.28
C PRO A 74 -5.48 13.45 1.88
N GLY A 75 -5.71 14.71 2.24
CA GLY A 75 -6.94 15.17 2.91
C GLY A 75 -6.98 14.93 4.44
N HIS A 76 -6.10 14.09 5.00
CA HIS A 76 -6.09 13.74 6.43
C HIS A 76 -4.77 14.10 7.15
N GLY A 77 -3.74 14.53 6.42
CA GLY A 77 -2.47 15.00 6.98
C GLY A 77 -1.46 13.89 7.24
N ARG A 78 -0.50 14.12 8.14
CA ARG A 78 0.43 13.08 8.59
C ARG A 78 -0.24 12.23 9.67
N ILE A 79 -0.15 10.91 9.52
CA ILE A 79 -0.57 9.94 10.53
C ILE A 79 0.65 9.13 10.99
N THR A 80 0.85 9.00 12.30
CA THR A 80 1.83 8.06 12.84
C THR A 80 1.14 6.72 13.08
N THR A 81 1.53 5.68 12.34
CA THR A 81 0.96 4.33 12.46
C THR A 81 2.03 3.26 12.26
N ARG A 82 1.70 2.01 12.57
CA ARG A 82 2.57 0.86 12.30
C ARG A 82 2.45 0.47 10.83
N THR A 83 3.57 0.29 10.15
CA THR A 83 3.63 -0.03 8.72
C THR A 83 4.58 -1.18 8.47
N TYR A 84 4.33 -1.96 7.43
CA TYR A 84 5.38 -2.74 6.77
C TYR A 84 6.14 -1.81 5.81
N ASN A 85 7.46 -1.75 5.93
CA ASN A 85 8.38 -1.05 5.01
C ASN A 85 8.07 0.46 4.82
N GLY A 86 7.41 1.08 5.80
CA GLY A 86 7.08 2.51 5.77
C GLY A 86 5.85 2.90 4.96
N THR A 87 5.11 1.94 4.39
CA THR A 87 3.96 2.20 3.50
C THR A 87 2.65 1.60 4.01
N ILE A 88 1.54 2.08 3.45
CA ILE A 88 0.21 1.49 3.60
C ILE A 88 -0.35 1.31 2.17
N PRO A 89 -0.68 0.08 1.72
CA PRO A 89 -0.32 -1.19 2.35
C PRO A 89 1.20 -1.42 2.36
N GLY A 90 1.62 -2.54 2.95
CA GLY A 90 2.95 -3.11 2.74
C GLY A 90 3.17 -3.58 1.28
N PRO A 91 4.37 -4.05 0.94
CA PRO A 91 4.69 -4.53 -0.41
C PRO A 91 3.81 -5.71 -0.83
N THR A 92 3.50 -5.80 -2.13
CA THR A 92 2.88 -6.98 -2.74
C THR A 92 3.92 -8.08 -2.91
N LEU A 93 3.55 -9.32 -2.57
CA LEU A 93 4.39 -10.50 -2.75
C LEU A 93 3.84 -11.34 -3.92
N ARG A 94 4.62 -11.50 -5.00
CA ARG A 94 4.21 -12.29 -6.19
C ARG A 94 4.92 -13.65 -6.23
N VAL A 95 4.14 -14.72 -6.20
CA VAL A 95 4.59 -16.13 -6.18
C VAL A 95 3.84 -16.99 -7.19
N ARG A 96 4.38 -18.17 -7.50
CA ARG A 96 3.67 -19.25 -8.19
C ARG A 96 3.57 -20.49 -7.31
N GLY A 97 2.67 -21.41 -7.67
CA GLY A 97 2.64 -22.75 -7.09
C GLY A 97 4.02 -23.41 -7.12
N GLY A 98 4.42 -24.04 -6.01
CA GLY A 98 5.72 -24.70 -5.84
C GLY A 98 6.88 -23.77 -5.45
N GLN A 99 6.67 -22.45 -5.43
CA GLN A 99 7.67 -21.49 -4.93
C GLN A 99 7.62 -21.36 -3.40
N THR A 100 8.51 -20.53 -2.86
CA THR A 100 8.58 -20.25 -1.41
C THR A 100 8.62 -18.75 -1.15
N LEU A 101 7.80 -18.28 -0.21
CA LEU A 101 7.94 -16.97 0.41
C LEU A 101 8.91 -17.10 1.59
N ARG A 102 9.97 -16.29 1.62
CA ARG A 102 10.96 -16.25 2.71
C ARG A 102 11.07 -14.83 3.27
N LEU A 103 10.36 -14.59 4.35
CA LEU A 103 10.09 -13.27 4.90
C LEU A 103 10.91 -13.04 6.18
N THR A 104 11.74 -12.01 6.19
CA THR A 104 12.45 -11.57 7.41
C THR A 104 11.66 -10.45 8.06
N HIS A 105 11.05 -10.72 9.20
CA HIS A 105 10.33 -9.73 9.98
C HIS A 105 11.30 -9.03 10.93
N VAL A 106 11.43 -7.71 10.82
CA VAL A 106 12.17 -6.88 11.79
C VAL A 106 11.17 -6.18 12.68
N ASN A 107 11.29 -6.32 14.00
CA ASN A 107 10.47 -5.55 14.95
C ASN A 107 11.24 -4.34 15.49
N GLY A 108 11.06 -3.20 14.82
CA GLY A 108 11.56 -1.89 15.22
C GLY A 108 10.59 -1.08 16.08
N LEU A 109 9.50 -1.69 16.59
CA LEU A 109 8.57 -1.03 17.50
C LEU A 109 9.19 -0.89 18.91
N PRO A 110 8.73 0.09 19.71
CA PRO A 110 9.16 0.23 21.09
C PRO A 110 8.69 -0.96 21.95
N PRO A 111 9.30 -1.19 23.13
CA PRO A 111 8.88 -2.23 24.07
C PRO A 111 7.37 -2.21 24.31
N ASN A 112 6.79 -3.39 24.55
CA ASN A 112 5.38 -3.46 24.93
C ASN A 112 5.14 -2.75 26.27
N PRO A 113 4.04 -1.99 26.43
CA PRO A 113 3.64 -1.49 27.74
C PRO A 113 3.33 -2.67 28.68
N PRO A 114 3.51 -2.52 30.00
CA PRO A 114 3.15 -3.56 30.97
C PRO A 114 1.67 -3.94 30.85
N HIS A 115 1.39 -5.25 30.91
CA HIS A 115 0.04 -5.80 30.89
C HIS A 115 -0.29 -6.50 32.21
N THR A 116 -1.48 -6.22 32.75
CA THR A 116 -2.00 -6.83 33.99
C THR A 116 -3.41 -7.39 33.84
N GLY A 117 -3.99 -7.32 32.63
CA GLY A 117 -5.30 -7.89 32.32
C GLY A 117 -5.23 -9.38 31.98
N GLY A 118 -6.39 -9.99 31.75
CA GLY A 118 -6.47 -11.34 31.19
C GLY A 118 -6.07 -11.39 29.71
N HIS A 119 -5.83 -12.59 29.18
CA HIS A 119 -5.48 -12.79 27.76
C HIS A 119 -6.55 -12.22 26.80
N ASN A 120 -7.84 -12.36 27.10
CA ASN A 120 -8.95 -11.82 26.30
C ASN A 120 -9.16 -10.29 26.43
N THR A 121 -8.11 -9.53 26.75
CA THR A 121 -8.13 -8.05 26.74
C THR A 121 -6.99 -7.54 25.85
N PRO A 122 -7.09 -6.34 25.24
CA PRO A 122 -6.02 -5.82 24.38
C PRO A 122 -4.67 -5.78 25.10
N HIS A 123 -3.64 -6.35 24.48
CA HIS A 123 -2.30 -6.48 25.04
C HIS A 123 -1.24 -6.64 23.95
N HIS A 124 0.03 -6.47 24.35
CA HIS A 124 1.22 -6.56 23.49
C HIS A 124 1.07 -5.86 22.12
N PRO A 125 0.61 -4.60 22.05
CA PRO A 125 0.27 -3.95 20.77
C PRO A 125 1.48 -3.74 19.84
N ASN A 126 2.71 -3.89 20.37
CA ASN A 126 3.96 -3.80 19.61
C ASN A 126 4.57 -5.19 19.29
N SER A 127 3.99 -6.29 19.77
CA SER A 127 4.24 -7.62 19.23
C SER A 127 3.31 -7.88 18.05
N PHE A 128 3.78 -8.62 17.05
CA PHE A 128 2.95 -9.05 15.93
C PHE A 128 3.30 -10.49 15.52
N ASN A 129 2.68 -10.99 14.46
CA ASN A 129 3.14 -12.17 13.73
C ASN A 129 2.72 -12.02 12.26
N LEU A 130 2.65 -13.12 11.52
CA LEU A 130 2.16 -13.12 10.14
C LEU A 130 1.02 -14.12 10.02
N HIS A 131 -0.04 -13.72 9.32
CA HIS A 131 -1.01 -14.61 8.72
C HIS A 131 -1.09 -14.37 7.21
N THR A 132 -0.99 -15.42 6.40
CA THR A 132 -1.20 -15.42 4.94
C THR A 132 -2.66 -15.80 4.63
N HIS A 133 -3.53 -14.81 4.71
CA HIS A 133 -4.98 -14.98 4.67
C HIS A 133 -5.47 -15.60 3.37
N GLY A 134 -6.20 -16.71 3.50
CA GLY A 134 -6.79 -17.48 2.40
C GLY A 134 -5.81 -18.45 1.72
N MET A 135 -4.52 -18.43 2.05
CA MET A 135 -3.56 -19.39 1.48
C MET A 135 -3.70 -20.77 2.12
N HIS A 136 -3.62 -21.82 1.29
CA HIS A 136 -3.61 -23.22 1.73
C HIS A 136 -2.19 -23.66 2.02
N VAL A 137 -1.67 -23.27 3.20
CA VAL A 137 -0.26 -23.47 3.59
C VAL A 137 -0.15 -24.09 4.98
N SER A 138 1.07 -24.48 5.38
CA SER A 138 1.30 -25.07 6.71
C SER A 138 1.02 -24.03 7.83
N PRO A 139 0.17 -24.33 8.82
CA PRO A 139 -0.08 -23.47 9.98
C PRO A 139 0.96 -23.67 11.10
N SER A 140 2.07 -24.35 10.81
CA SER A 140 3.01 -24.89 11.80
C SER A 140 4.46 -24.44 11.57
N GLY A 141 5.29 -24.58 12.59
CA GLY A 141 6.70 -24.21 12.51
C GLY A 141 6.85 -22.72 12.18
N CYS A 142 7.71 -22.39 11.22
CA CYS A 142 7.94 -21.01 10.75
C CYS A 142 7.07 -20.61 9.54
N ALA A 143 6.01 -21.34 9.20
CA ALA A 143 5.07 -20.96 8.14
C ALA A 143 3.94 -20.06 8.72
N ASP A 144 2.68 -20.32 8.41
CA ASP A 144 1.49 -19.54 8.80
C ASP A 144 1.06 -19.76 10.26
N ASN A 145 2.04 -19.85 11.17
CA ASN A 145 1.80 -20.21 12.56
C ASN A 145 1.43 -18.97 13.40
N VAL A 146 0.13 -18.69 13.45
CA VAL A 146 -0.49 -17.58 14.21
C VAL A 146 -0.31 -17.65 15.73
N LEU A 147 0.29 -18.72 16.27
CA LEU A 147 0.67 -18.83 17.69
C LEU A 147 2.08 -18.30 17.98
N ARG A 148 2.86 -17.95 16.95
CA ARG A 148 4.17 -17.29 17.14
C ARG A 148 3.98 -15.84 17.56
N GLU A 149 4.94 -15.33 18.32
CA GLU A 149 5.06 -13.92 18.66
C GLU A 149 6.39 -13.36 18.14
N PHE A 150 6.32 -12.28 17.38
CA PHE A 150 7.47 -11.48 16.94
C PHE A 150 7.52 -10.25 17.86
N ALA A 151 8.09 -10.45 19.04
CA ALA A 151 8.17 -9.44 20.09
C ALA A 151 9.13 -8.28 19.70
N PRO A 152 8.90 -7.06 20.22
CA PRO A 152 9.89 -5.99 20.18
C PRO A 152 10.99 -6.26 21.22
N ARG A 153 12.04 -5.44 21.21
CA ARG A 153 13.02 -5.39 22.32
C ARG A 153 12.30 -5.08 23.64
N THR A 154 12.77 -5.68 24.72
CA THR A 154 12.46 -5.26 26.10
C THR A 154 13.09 -3.90 26.42
N ALA A 155 12.67 -3.28 27.52
CA ALA A 155 13.27 -2.01 27.97
C ALA A 155 14.78 -2.14 28.26
N ASP A 156 15.19 -3.26 28.85
CA ASP A 156 16.60 -3.54 29.19
C ASP A 156 17.45 -3.77 27.92
N GLU A 157 16.90 -4.48 26.91
CA GLU A 157 17.56 -4.63 25.61
C GLU A 157 17.72 -3.30 24.88
N VAL A 158 16.73 -2.40 24.95
CA VAL A 158 16.86 -1.03 24.41
C VAL A 158 17.93 -0.25 25.16
N ALA A 159 17.96 -0.32 26.50
CA ALA A 159 18.97 0.35 27.32
C ALA A 159 20.39 -0.19 27.09
N ALA A 160 20.53 -1.49 26.79
CA ALA A 160 21.78 -2.14 26.41
C ALA A 160 22.21 -1.87 24.95
N GLY A 161 21.40 -1.15 24.16
CA GLY A 161 21.69 -0.89 22.74
C GLY A 161 21.58 -2.13 21.84
N ALA A 162 20.77 -3.13 22.23
CA ALA A 162 20.60 -4.35 21.46
C ALA A 162 20.02 -4.09 20.06
N ALA A 163 20.44 -4.92 19.10
CA ALA A 163 19.92 -4.91 17.75
C ALA A 163 18.42 -5.24 17.71
N GLU A 164 17.73 -4.76 16.68
CA GLU A 164 16.31 -5.08 16.46
C GLU A 164 16.12 -6.58 16.19
N PRO A 165 15.21 -7.26 16.90
CA PRO A 165 15.00 -8.69 16.75
C PRO A 165 14.47 -9.01 15.36
N ARG A 166 14.91 -10.14 14.83
CA ARG A 166 14.58 -10.62 13.49
C ARG A 166 13.97 -12.01 13.57
N TYR A 167 12.83 -12.19 12.91
CA TYR A 167 12.10 -13.45 12.87
C TYR A 167 11.96 -13.90 11.41
N LEU A 168 12.23 -15.17 11.14
CA LEU A 168 12.04 -15.75 9.81
C LEU A 168 10.64 -16.36 9.69
N SER A 169 9.96 -16.11 8.59
CA SER A 169 8.85 -16.94 8.14
C SER A 169 9.17 -17.55 6.77
N THR A 170 8.91 -18.84 6.63
CA THR A 170 9.14 -19.61 5.40
C THR A 170 7.84 -20.31 5.04
N VAL A 171 7.15 -19.79 4.04
CA VAL A 171 5.86 -20.33 3.57
C VAL A 171 6.10 -21.00 2.22
N HIS A 172 6.05 -22.33 2.20
CA HIS A 172 6.05 -23.09 0.96
C HIS A 172 4.66 -23.04 0.33
N VAL A 173 4.57 -22.57 -0.91
CA VAL A 173 3.32 -22.55 -1.68
C VAL A 173 3.19 -23.91 -2.37
N PRO A 174 2.14 -24.72 -2.12
CA PRO A 174 1.92 -25.98 -2.82
C PRO A 174 1.96 -25.82 -4.34
N ALA A 175 2.41 -26.86 -5.06
CA ALA A 175 2.49 -26.84 -6.54
C ALA A 175 1.11 -26.68 -7.20
N ASP A 176 0.07 -27.17 -6.53
CA ASP A 176 -1.34 -27.14 -6.87
C ASP A 176 -2.12 -26.02 -6.15
N HIS A 177 -1.43 -25.06 -5.50
CA HIS A 177 -2.10 -23.93 -4.86
C HIS A 177 -2.84 -23.11 -5.91
N PRO A 178 -4.15 -22.79 -5.72
CA PRO A 178 -4.89 -22.00 -6.70
C PRO A 178 -4.24 -20.64 -6.95
N ALA A 179 -4.27 -20.21 -8.21
CA ALA A 179 -3.92 -18.85 -8.59
C ALA A 179 -5.00 -17.88 -8.12
N GLY A 180 -4.61 -16.66 -7.77
CA GLY A 180 -5.52 -15.61 -7.32
C GLY A 180 -4.90 -14.60 -6.36
N THR A 181 -5.73 -13.68 -5.89
CA THR A 181 -5.37 -12.61 -4.97
C THR A 181 -5.66 -13.01 -3.52
N TYR A 182 -4.61 -12.99 -2.71
CA TYR A 182 -4.59 -13.25 -1.28
C TYR A 182 -3.99 -12.03 -0.57
N TRP A 183 -3.84 -12.07 0.74
CA TRP A 183 -3.26 -10.98 1.50
C TRP A 183 -2.55 -11.47 2.75
N TYR A 184 -1.71 -10.62 3.34
CA TYR A 184 -1.09 -10.86 4.62
C TYR A 184 -1.35 -9.73 5.60
N HIS A 185 -1.46 -10.10 6.87
CA HIS A 185 -1.63 -9.18 7.99
C HIS A 185 -1.11 -9.85 9.28
N PRO A 186 -0.91 -9.12 10.39
CA PRO A 186 -0.70 -9.76 11.68
C PRO A 186 -1.91 -10.63 12.07
N HIS A 187 -1.79 -11.53 13.03
CA HIS A 187 -2.93 -12.24 13.63
C HIS A 187 -2.67 -12.60 15.11
N LEU A 188 -1.80 -11.84 15.78
CA LEU A 188 -1.48 -12.07 17.18
C LEU A 188 -2.67 -11.71 18.07
N HIS A 189 -3.06 -12.65 18.93
CA HIS A 189 -4.12 -12.45 19.92
C HIS A 189 -3.80 -11.23 20.82
N GLY A 190 -4.83 -10.46 21.19
CA GLY A 190 -4.67 -9.21 21.95
C GLY A 190 -4.25 -7.98 21.13
N ALA A 191 -3.37 -8.14 20.14
CA ALA A 191 -2.77 -7.01 19.41
C ALA A 191 -3.43 -6.71 18.05
N ILE A 192 -3.99 -7.73 17.39
CA ILE A 192 -4.44 -7.68 15.99
C ILE A 192 -5.32 -6.48 15.62
N ALA A 193 -6.35 -6.18 16.42
CA ALA A 193 -7.36 -5.19 16.06
C ALA A 193 -6.76 -3.78 15.90
N GLU A 194 -5.81 -3.39 16.75
CA GLU A 194 -5.10 -2.11 16.67
C GLU A 194 -4.18 -2.02 15.44
N GLN A 195 -3.63 -3.16 15.01
CA GLN A 195 -2.67 -3.24 13.90
C GLN A 195 -3.37 -3.15 12.54
N ILE A 196 -4.48 -3.87 12.35
CA ILE A 196 -5.26 -3.80 11.09
C ILE A 196 -5.85 -2.41 10.86
N VAL A 197 -6.49 -1.80 11.86
CA VAL A 197 -7.08 -0.45 11.69
C VAL A 197 -6.02 0.66 11.61
N GLY A 198 -4.75 0.30 11.78
CA GLY A 198 -3.59 1.14 11.49
C GLY A 198 -3.00 0.96 10.10
N GLY A 199 -3.50 0.01 9.30
CA GLY A 199 -3.03 -0.25 7.93
C GLY A 199 -1.97 -1.34 7.79
N MET A 200 -1.70 -2.16 8.83
CA MET A 200 -0.79 -3.31 8.71
C MET A 200 -1.42 -4.46 7.91
N ALA A 201 -1.39 -4.32 6.59
CA ALA A 201 -1.74 -5.36 5.63
C ALA A 201 -0.92 -5.19 4.35
N GLY A 202 -0.77 -6.26 3.57
CA GLY A 202 -0.21 -6.24 2.21
C GLY A 202 -0.80 -7.36 1.35
N VAL A 203 -0.58 -7.30 0.04
CA VAL A 203 -1.20 -8.26 -0.92
C VAL A 203 -0.25 -9.41 -1.22
N ILE A 204 -0.80 -10.59 -1.46
CA ILE A 204 -0.08 -11.73 -2.05
C ILE A 204 -0.80 -12.08 -3.36
N VAL A 205 -0.08 -12.15 -4.46
CA VAL A 205 -0.61 -12.71 -5.72
C VAL A 205 0.03 -14.07 -5.92
N VAL A 206 -0.81 -15.10 -6.04
CA VAL A 206 -0.39 -16.39 -6.56
C VAL A 206 -0.69 -16.39 -8.05
N GLU A 207 0.34 -16.21 -8.85
CA GLU A 207 0.29 -16.32 -10.30
C GLU A 207 0.11 -17.80 -10.74
N GLY A 208 -0.45 -18.01 -11.92
CA GLY A 208 -0.66 -19.33 -12.52
C GLY A 208 -0.96 -19.26 -14.02
N ASP A 209 -1.66 -20.28 -14.53
CA ASP A 209 -1.89 -20.46 -15.97
C ASP A 209 -2.88 -19.42 -16.55
N VAL A 210 -3.71 -18.81 -15.70
CA VAL A 210 -4.65 -17.74 -16.11
C VAL A 210 -3.91 -16.48 -16.59
N ASP A 211 -2.71 -16.21 -16.07
CA ASP A 211 -1.89 -15.05 -16.46
C ASP A 211 -1.25 -15.22 -17.85
N GLU A 212 -1.31 -16.43 -18.41
CA GLU A 212 -0.82 -16.75 -19.76
C GLU A 212 -1.92 -16.65 -20.83
N VAL A 213 -3.18 -16.39 -20.43
CA VAL A 213 -4.27 -16.07 -21.36
C VAL A 213 -3.92 -14.76 -22.08
N PRO A 214 -3.85 -14.70 -23.43
CA PRO A 214 -3.31 -13.55 -24.15
C PRO A 214 -3.97 -12.21 -23.80
N GLU A 215 -5.28 -12.21 -23.56
CA GLU A 215 -6.06 -11.03 -23.18
C GLU A 215 -5.72 -10.54 -21.76
N ILE A 216 -5.50 -11.45 -20.82
CA ILE A 216 -5.13 -11.14 -19.42
C ILE A 216 -3.67 -10.68 -19.37
N ARG A 217 -2.78 -11.37 -20.10
CA ARG A 217 -1.36 -11.00 -20.23
C ARG A 217 -1.14 -9.63 -20.91
N ALA A 218 -2.11 -9.18 -21.72
CA ALA A 218 -2.08 -7.87 -22.37
C ALA A 218 -2.77 -6.76 -21.56
N ALA A 219 -3.53 -7.11 -20.52
CA ALA A 219 -4.23 -6.17 -19.64
C ALA A 219 -3.27 -5.52 -18.62
N ALA A 220 -3.72 -4.42 -18.00
CA ALA A 220 -2.96 -3.79 -16.93
C ALA A 220 -3.20 -4.51 -15.58
N ASP A 221 -2.23 -5.31 -15.13
CA ASP A 221 -2.22 -5.84 -13.77
C ASP A 221 -1.99 -4.71 -12.75
N LEU A 222 -3.05 -4.36 -12.02
CA LEU A 222 -3.05 -3.32 -10.99
C LEU A 222 -3.55 -3.91 -9.67
N VAL A 223 -2.70 -3.90 -8.66
CA VAL A 223 -3.08 -4.25 -7.29
C VAL A 223 -4.00 -3.15 -6.74
N VAL A 224 -5.11 -3.54 -6.12
CA VAL A 224 -6.06 -2.62 -5.46
C VAL A 224 -6.29 -3.10 -4.03
N CYS A 225 -5.50 -2.59 -3.08
CA CYS A 225 -5.70 -2.82 -1.66
C CYS A 225 -6.51 -1.68 -1.04
N VAL A 226 -7.63 -2.01 -0.41
CA VAL A 226 -8.48 -1.05 0.31
C VAL A 226 -8.26 -1.21 1.80
N ASN A 227 -7.75 -0.17 2.47
CA ASN A 227 -7.58 -0.15 3.92
C ASN A 227 -8.62 0.78 4.57
N GLU A 228 -9.22 0.35 5.68
CA GLU A 228 -9.89 1.25 6.62
C GLU A 228 -8.89 1.66 7.70
N LEU A 229 -8.64 2.96 7.82
CA LEU A 229 -7.82 3.53 8.87
C LEU A 229 -8.70 4.21 9.93
N LYS A 230 -8.42 3.94 11.20
CA LYS A 230 -9.08 4.58 12.35
C LYS A 230 -8.11 5.55 13.01
N VAL A 231 -8.22 6.83 12.65
CA VAL A 231 -7.26 7.86 13.06
C VAL A 231 -7.94 8.91 13.93
N LYS A 232 -7.29 9.26 15.04
CA LYS A 232 -7.64 10.38 15.92
C LYS A 232 -6.36 11.11 16.31
N ASP A 233 -6.36 12.44 16.26
CA ASP A 233 -5.21 13.29 16.66
C ASP A 233 -3.90 12.89 15.95
N GLY A 234 -4.00 12.47 14.68
CA GLY A 234 -2.87 12.02 13.85
C GLY A 234 -2.33 10.62 14.18
N LYS A 235 -3.03 9.80 14.99
CA LYS A 235 -2.57 8.45 15.38
C LYS A 235 -3.71 7.44 15.39
N VAL A 236 -3.37 6.16 15.39
CA VAL A 236 -4.31 5.09 15.74
C VAL A 236 -4.56 5.14 17.25
N PRO A 237 -5.81 5.22 17.74
CA PRO A 237 -6.10 5.11 19.17
C PRO A 237 -5.67 3.75 19.72
N ALA A 238 -5.04 3.75 20.90
CA ALA A 238 -4.72 2.51 21.59
C ALA A 238 -5.99 1.74 21.98
N PHE A 239 -6.00 0.42 21.77
CA PHE A 239 -7.11 -0.44 22.16
C PHE A 239 -7.00 -0.80 23.64
N THR A 240 -8.10 -0.73 24.37
CA THR A 240 -8.18 -1.04 25.81
C THR A 240 -9.49 -1.74 26.13
N SER A 241 -9.60 -2.35 27.31
CA SER A 241 -10.82 -3.05 27.75
C SER A 241 -12.08 -2.16 27.78
N GLY A 242 -11.93 -0.85 28.01
CA GLY A 242 -13.03 0.13 28.02
C GLY A 242 -13.04 1.09 26.81
N GLY A 243 -12.10 0.96 25.89
CA GLY A 243 -11.87 1.94 24.82
C GLY A 243 -11.48 1.28 23.51
N TRP A 244 -12.36 1.41 22.53
CA TRP A 244 -12.22 0.92 21.17
C TRP A 244 -12.26 2.10 20.18
N VAL A 245 -12.25 1.83 18.88
CA VAL A 245 -12.42 2.81 17.80
C VAL A 245 -13.89 3.23 17.56
N THR A 246 -14.78 2.99 18.52
CA THR A 246 -16.19 3.40 18.44
C THR A 246 -16.29 4.92 18.36
N GLY A 247 -17.02 5.43 17.36
CA GLY A 247 -17.14 6.88 17.12
C GLY A 247 -15.91 7.51 16.44
N VAL A 248 -14.85 6.75 16.13
CA VAL A 248 -13.73 7.21 15.31
C VAL A 248 -14.11 7.09 13.84
N PRO A 249 -14.13 8.20 13.06
CA PRO A 249 -14.44 8.15 11.64
C PRO A 249 -13.49 7.24 10.86
N SER A 250 -14.03 6.58 9.85
CA SER A 250 -13.27 5.74 8.91
C SER A 250 -12.57 6.61 7.87
N VAL A 251 -11.28 6.39 7.65
CA VAL A 251 -10.54 6.92 6.50
C VAL A 251 -10.24 5.75 5.57
N PHE A 252 -10.93 5.68 4.44
CA PHE A 252 -10.67 4.64 3.44
C PHE A 252 -9.58 5.09 2.47
N THR A 253 -8.55 4.27 2.32
CA THR A 253 -7.49 4.48 1.33
C THR A 253 -7.44 3.34 0.34
N VAL A 254 -7.15 3.65 -0.92
CA VAL A 254 -6.77 2.68 -1.96
C VAL A 254 -5.28 2.85 -2.21
N ASN A 255 -4.49 1.82 -1.94
CA ASN A 255 -3.02 1.85 -1.99
C ASN A 255 -2.43 3.09 -1.28
N GLY A 256 -2.89 3.36 -0.05
CA GLY A 256 -2.44 4.48 0.78
C GLY A 256 -2.99 5.87 0.41
N THR A 257 -3.70 6.00 -0.72
CA THR A 257 -4.26 7.28 -1.20
C THR A 257 -5.77 7.34 -0.98
N VAL A 258 -6.30 8.50 -0.59
CA VAL A 258 -7.75 8.74 -0.53
C VAL A 258 -8.27 9.13 -1.91
N ASN A 259 -9.31 8.42 -2.39
CA ASN A 259 -9.98 8.65 -3.67
C ASN A 259 -9.03 8.81 -4.90
N PRO A 260 -8.04 7.92 -5.11
CA PRO A 260 -7.20 7.99 -6.31
C PRO A 260 -8.03 7.75 -7.57
N THR A 261 -7.65 8.41 -8.67
CA THR A 261 -8.31 8.25 -9.98
C THR A 261 -7.53 7.27 -10.84
N LEU A 262 -8.11 6.10 -11.12
CA LEU A 262 -7.66 5.27 -12.24
C LEU A 262 -8.25 5.86 -13.54
N ARG A 263 -7.40 6.10 -14.54
CA ARG A 263 -7.82 6.56 -15.87
C ARG A 263 -7.74 5.40 -16.85
N LEU A 264 -8.85 5.10 -17.51
CA LEU A 264 -8.97 4.04 -18.52
C LEU A 264 -9.46 4.64 -19.84
N ARG A 265 -9.07 4.05 -20.96
CA ARG A 265 -9.61 4.30 -22.30
C ARG A 265 -10.80 3.38 -22.58
N PRO A 266 -11.73 3.75 -23.48
CA PRO A 266 -12.79 2.84 -23.91
C PRO A 266 -12.20 1.56 -24.51
N GLY A 267 -12.50 0.40 -23.91
CA GLY A 267 -11.98 -0.90 -24.34
C GLY A 267 -10.59 -1.26 -23.80
N GLU A 268 -10.00 -0.45 -22.91
CA GLU A 268 -8.84 -0.85 -22.10
C GLU A 268 -9.31 -1.80 -20.98
N VAL A 269 -8.51 -2.83 -20.71
CA VAL A 269 -8.73 -3.88 -19.71
C VAL A 269 -7.55 -3.89 -18.74
#